data_AF-A0A2S5J018-F1
#
_entry.id   AF-A0A2S5J018-F1
#
_cell.length_a   1.000
_cell.length_b   1.000
_cell.length_c   1.000
_cell.angle_alpha   90.00
_cell.angle_beta   90.00
_cell.angle_gamma   90.00
#
_symmetry.space_group_name_H-M   'P 1'
#
loop_
_entity.id
_entity.type
_entity.pdbx_description
1 polymer ?
#
loop_
_entity_poly.entity_id
_entity_poly.type
_entity_poly.pdbx_seq_one_letter_code
_entity_poly.pdbx_strand_id
1 'polypeptide(L)'
;MAGGTVTYWWGHKVTAEASRSALVTVPAITNAMISKVEQDIAESGAASLMKGPTRGIPYKLYARAAGLQRTPLVTLLAWSVPGRMVRFMMVTLAVSGIAAVVRRRYPDISERRISTVFWICWGVFYAVFIPLTSRRH
;
A
#
# COMPACT_ATOMS: atom_id res chain seq x y z
N MET A 1 -9.85 -7.02 -2.71
CA MET A 1 -9.13 -8.27 -2.37
C MET A 1 -9.07 -9.24 -3.53
N ALA A 2 -10.15 -9.37 -4.35
CA ALA A 2 -10.23 -10.32 -5.47
C ALA A 2 -9.00 -10.37 -6.39
N GLY A 3 -8.50 -9.22 -6.87
CA GLY A 3 -7.29 -9.19 -7.71
C GLY A 3 -6.02 -9.72 -7.00
N GLY A 4 -5.92 -9.56 -5.68
CA GLY A 4 -4.85 -10.14 -4.88
C GLY A 4 -4.93 -11.66 -4.80
N THR A 5 -6.13 -12.20 -4.58
CA THR A 5 -6.36 -13.64 -4.54
C THR A 5 -6.03 -14.30 -5.88
N VAL A 6 -6.40 -13.66 -7.00
CA VAL A 6 -6.02 -14.11 -8.35
C VAL A 6 -4.51 -14.11 -8.53
N THR A 7 -3.85 -13.04 -8.10
CA THR A 7 -2.38 -12.90 -8.20
C THR A 7 -1.65 -13.92 -7.32
N TYR A 8 -2.19 -14.21 -6.15
CA TYR A 8 -1.69 -15.26 -5.26
C TYR A 8 -1.77 -16.64 -5.91
N TRP A 9 -2.94 -17.00 -6.47
CA TRP A 9 -3.13 -18.27 -7.16
C TRP A 9 -2.25 -18.41 -8.40
N TRP A 10 -2.06 -17.31 -9.15
CA TRP A 10 -1.16 -17.27 -10.28
C TRP A 10 0.29 -17.51 -9.86
N GLY A 11 0.77 -16.79 -8.84
CA GLY A 11 2.11 -17.01 -8.27
C GLY A 11 2.30 -18.42 -7.68
N HIS A 12 1.24 -19.05 -7.20
CA HIS A 12 1.28 -20.42 -6.69
C HIS A 12 1.49 -21.47 -7.77
N LYS A 13 0.98 -21.21 -8.99
CA LYS A 13 1.00 -22.16 -10.12
C LYS A 13 2.14 -21.93 -11.10
N VAL A 14 2.69 -20.73 -11.17
CA VAL A 14 3.71 -20.33 -12.14
C VAL A 14 5.09 -20.26 -11.48
N THR A 15 6.14 -20.52 -12.25
CA THR A 15 7.52 -20.41 -11.76
C THR A 15 7.86 -18.97 -11.36
N ALA A 16 8.84 -18.82 -10.47
CA ALA A 16 9.33 -17.51 -10.04
C ALA A 16 9.79 -16.67 -11.23
N GLU A 17 10.53 -17.28 -12.17
CA GLU A 17 11.08 -16.59 -13.34
C GLU A 17 10.01 -16.11 -14.32
N ALA A 18 9.03 -16.97 -14.65
CA ALA A 18 7.96 -16.59 -15.57
C ALA A 18 7.06 -15.48 -15.00
N SER A 19 6.73 -15.56 -13.70
CA SER A 19 5.96 -14.50 -13.04
C SER A 19 6.74 -13.20 -12.87
N ARG A 20 8.07 -13.26 -12.66
CA ARG A 20 8.95 -12.08 -12.60
C ARG A 20 8.99 -11.37 -13.96
N SER A 21 9.25 -12.12 -15.04
CA SER A 21 9.31 -11.58 -16.41
C SER A 21 8.02 -10.85 -16.78
N ALA A 22 6.86 -11.45 -16.51
CA ALA A 22 5.57 -10.82 -16.74
C ALA A 22 5.35 -9.53 -15.91
N LEU A 23 5.80 -9.50 -14.64
CA LEU A 23 5.61 -8.34 -13.77
C LEU A 23 6.49 -7.15 -14.13
N VAL A 24 7.70 -7.38 -14.64
CA VAL A 24 8.63 -6.29 -15.05
C VAL A 24 8.11 -5.52 -16.27
N THR A 25 7.23 -6.12 -17.09
CA THR A 25 6.58 -5.40 -18.20
C THR A 25 5.56 -4.36 -17.75
N VAL A 26 5.11 -4.45 -16.49
CA VAL A 26 4.10 -3.53 -15.97
C VAL A 26 4.78 -2.21 -15.58
N PRO A 27 4.25 -1.05 -16.05
CA PRO A 27 4.78 0.24 -15.67
C PRO A 27 4.88 0.41 -14.15
N ALA A 28 5.96 1.03 -13.70
CA ALA A 28 6.30 1.24 -12.28
C ALA A 28 6.55 -0.04 -11.45
N ILE A 29 6.91 -1.16 -12.08
CA ILE A 29 7.44 -2.35 -11.38
C ILE A 29 8.89 -2.58 -11.80
N THR A 30 9.77 -2.78 -10.82
CA THR A 30 11.20 -3.07 -11.07
C THR A 30 11.60 -4.41 -10.48
N ASN A 31 12.68 -4.98 -11.01
CA ASN A 31 13.29 -6.18 -10.45
C ASN A 31 13.67 -6.01 -8.98
N ALA A 32 14.19 -4.83 -8.61
CA ALA A 32 14.51 -4.53 -7.21
C ALA A 32 13.28 -4.62 -6.29
N MET A 33 12.12 -4.11 -6.73
CA MET A 33 10.87 -4.24 -5.96
C MET A 33 10.44 -5.70 -5.81
N ILE A 34 10.52 -6.49 -6.89
CA ILE A 34 10.15 -7.92 -6.86
C ILE A 34 11.04 -8.67 -5.86
N SER A 35 12.36 -8.53 -5.98
CA SER A 35 13.32 -9.20 -5.09
C SER A 35 13.16 -8.75 -3.64
N LYS A 36 12.91 -7.46 -3.40
CA LYS A 36 12.67 -6.91 -2.06
C LYS A 36 11.44 -7.54 -1.41
N VAL A 37 10.36 -7.72 -2.17
CA VAL A 37 9.12 -8.30 -1.67
C VAL A 37 9.26 -9.79 -1.41
N GLU A 38 9.97 -10.52 -2.29
CA GLU A 38 10.29 -11.93 -2.05
C GLU A 38 11.08 -12.08 -0.75
N GLN A 39 12.08 -11.24 -0.52
CA GLN A 39 12.85 -11.22 0.73
C GLN A 39 11.97 -10.87 1.94
N ASP A 40 11.16 -9.81 1.85
CA ASP A 40 10.26 -9.37 2.93
C ASP A 40 9.28 -10.49 3.37
N ILE A 41 8.74 -11.25 2.40
CA ILE A 41 7.84 -12.40 2.69
C ILE A 41 8.64 -13.58 3.28
N ALA A 42 9.86 -13.83 2.81
CA ALA A 42 10.70 -14.89 3.36
C ALA A 42 11.09 -14.62 4.82
N GLU A 43 11.36 -13.35 5.16
CA GLU A 43 11.78 -12.95 6.51
C GLU A 43 10.60 -12.79 7.49
N SER A 44 9.50 -12.19 7.06
CA SER A 44 8.40 -11.77 7.95
C SER A 44 7.03 -12.36 7.58
N GLY A 45 6.97 -13.23 6.57
CA GLY A 45 5.72 -13.76 6.04
C GLY A 45 4.76 -12.66 5.60
N ALA A 46 3.46 -12.93 5.72
CA ALA A 46 2.42 -11.97 5.37
C ALA A 46 2.41 -10.69 6.24
N ALA A 47 3.08 -10.66 7.40
CA ALA A 47 3.17 -9.43 8.20
C ALA A 47 3.96 -8.31 7.48
N SER A 48 4.81 -8.68 6.51
CA SER A 48 5.49 -7.72 5.64
C SER A 48 4.56 -6.78 4.86
N LEU A 49 3.28 -7.15 4.68
CA LEU A 49 2.25 -6.30 4.09
C LEU A 49 2.08 -4.96 4.80
N MET A 50 2.42 -4.86 6.09
CA MET A 50 2.39 -3.60 6.82
C MET A 50 3.47 -2.61 6.34
N LYS A 51 4.57 -3.11 5.76
CA LYS A 51 5.69 -2.29 5.24
C LYS A 51 5.42 -1.79 3.82
N GLY A 52 4.51 -2.43 3.09
CA GLY A 52 4.19 -2.09 1.70
C GLY A 52 3.70 -0.64 1.49
N PRO A 53 2.71 -0.15 2.25
CA PRO A 53 2.16 1.20 2.07
C PRO A 53 3.19 2.32 2.25
N THR A 54 4.15 2.15 3.16
CA THR A 54 5.18 3.15 3.43
C THR A 54 6.32 3.12 2.40
N ARG A 55 6.51 1.99 1.72
CA ARG A 55 7.55 1.80 0.69
C ARG A 55 7.05 2.07 -0.73
N GLY A 56 5.75 2.31 -0.92
CA GLY A 56 5.15 2.56 -2.24
C GLY A 56 5.06 1.30 -3.11
N ILE A 57 5.26 0.12 -2.53
CA ILE A 57 5.30 -1.15 -3.27
C ILE A 57 3.86 -1.64 -3.53
N PRO A 58 3.50 -1.96 -4.79
CA PRO A 58 2.18 -2.50 -5.12
C PRO A 58 1.84 -3.79 -4.37
N TYR A 59 0.64 -3.84 -3.80
CA TYR A 59 0.11 -5.01 -3.07
C TYR A 59 0.16 -6.32 -3.87
N LYS A 60 -0.02 -6.27 -5.20
CA LYS A 60 0.03 -7.44 -6.09
C LYS A 60 1.38 -8.17 -6.04
N LEU A 61 2.48 -7.46 -5.78
CA LEU A 61 3.80 -8.09 -5.63
C LEU A 61 3.85 -8.96 -4.39
N TYR A 62 3.29 -8.49 -3.26
CA TYR A 62 3.20 -9.26 -2.02
C TYR A 62 2.28 -10.47 -2.19
N ALA A 63 1.16 -10.33 -2.91
CA ALA A 63 0.28 -11.44 -3.21
C ALA A 63 0.97 -12.52 -4.07
N ARG A 64 1.72 -12.13 -5.10
CA ARG A 64 2.49 -13.05 -5.96
C ARG A 64 3.59 -13.76 -5.17
N ALA A 65 4.36 -13.03 -4.36
CA ALA A 65 5.43 -13.60 -3.54
C ALA A 65 4.89 -14.57 -2.47
N ALA A 66 3.77 -14.23 -1.82
CA ALA A 66 3.09 -15.13 -0.89
C ALA A 66 2.59 -16.42 -1.59
N GLY A 67 2.09 -16.31 -2.81
CA GLY A 67 1.68 -17.46 -3.63
C GLY A 67 2.85 -18.40 -3.95
N LEU A 68 3.97 -17.82 -4.39
CA LEU A 68 5.21 -18.54 -4.69
C LEU A 68 5.79 -19.24 -3.47
N GLN A 69 5.85 -18.54 -2.34
CA GLN A 69 6.41 -19.06 -1.09
C GLN A 69 5.41 -19.86 -0.26
N ARG A 70 4.24 -20.20 -0.83
CA ARG A 70 3.22 -21.04 -0.20
C ARG A 70 2.73 -20.50 1.15
N THR A 71 2.80 -19.17 1.35
CA THR A 71 2.28 -18.53 2.56
C THR A 71 0.76 -18.69 2.62
N PRO A 72 0.15 -19.05 3.76
CA PRO A 72 -1.29 -19.28 3.82
C PRO A 72 -2.10 -18.05 3.35
N LEU A 73 -3.03 -18.26 2.41
CA LEU A 73 -3.87 -17.20 1.86
C LEU A 73 -4.69 -16.49 2.95
N VAL A 74 -5.16 -17.22 3.96
CA VAL A 74 -5.89 -16.66 5.10
C VAL A 74 -5.03 -15.65 5.84
N THR A 75 -3.76 -15.96 6.09
CA THR A 75 -2.80 -15.06 6.75
C THR A 75 -2.53 -13.83 5.88
N LEU A 76 -2.38 -14.00 4.56
CA LEU A 76 -2.26 -12.87 3.62
C LEU A 76 -3.48 -11.94 3.70
N LEU A 77 -4.70 -12.49 3.65
CA LEU A 77 -5.93 -11.70 3.70
C LEU A 77 -6.11 -11.02 5.07
N ALA A 78 -5.80 -11.72 6.16
CA ALA A 78 -5.82 -11.20 7.51
C ALA A 78 -4.89 -10.00 7.65
N TRP A 79 -3.65 -10.06 7.14
CA TRP A 79 -2.69 -8.95 7.17
C TRP A 79 -2.97 -7.85 6.14
N SER A 80 -3.74 -8.14 5.09
CA SER A 80 -4.13 -7.15 4.09
C SER A 80 -5.09 -6.10 4.66
N VAL A 81 -5.86 -6.43 5.69
CA VAL A 81 -6.76 -5.51 6.40
C VAL A 81 -5.96 -4.47 7.22
N PRO A 82 -5.13 -4.85 8.22
CA PRO A 82 -4.37 -3.91 9.01
C PRO A 82 -3.35 -3.14 8.15
N GLY A 83 -2.75 -3.78 7.13
CA GLY A 83 -1.88 -3.07 6.20
C GLY A 83 -2.58 -1.90 5.47
N ARG A 84 -3.87 -2.04 5.15
CA ARG A 84 -4.65 -0.92 4.61
C ARG A 84 -5.08 0.07 5.68
N MET A 85 -5.41 -0.42 6.88
CA MET A 85 -5.75 0.45 8.01
C MET A 85 -4.62 1.41 8.36
N VAL A 86 -3.34 1.01 8.24
CA VAL A 86 -2.20 1.93 8.41
C VAL A 86 -2.33 3.18 7.54
N ARG A 87 -2.69 3.01 6.26
CA ARG A 87 -2.89 4.15 5.34
C ARG A 87 -4.05 5.03 5.80
N PHE A 88 -5.18 4.44 6.18
CA PHE A 88 -6.34 5.19 6.66
C PHE A 88 -6.07 5.90 7.98
N MET A 89 -5.46 5.24 8.95
CA MET A 89 -5.11 5.80 10.25
C MET A 89 -4.11 6.95 10.11
N MET A 90 -3.06 6.79 9.29
CA MET A 90 -2.11 7.88 9.03
C MET A 90 -2.82 9.12 8.49
N VAL A 91 -3.70 8.96 7.50
CA VAL A 91 -4.43 10.09 6.92
C VAL A 91 -5.42 10.68 7.92
N THR A 92 -6.20 9.85 8.60
CA THR A 92 -7.18 10.31 9.60
C THR A 92 -6.50 11.03 10.75
N LEU A 93 -5.38 10.53 11.26
CA LEU A 93 -4.61 11.17 12.34
C LEU A 93 -3.97 12.47 11.88
N ALA A 94 -3.36 12.50 10.68
CA ALA A 94 -2.79 13.71 10.11
C ALA A 94 -3.85 14.81 9.97
N VAL A 95 -5.00 14.47 9.38
CA VAL A 95 -6.09 15.44 9.19
C VAL A 95 -6.73 15.85 10.52
N SER A 96 -6.93 14.92 11.45
CA SER A 96 -7.46 15.23 12.78
C SER A 96 -6.51 16.13 13.56
N GLY A 97 -5.19 15.90 13.45
CA GLY A 97 -4.16 16.75 14.05
C GLY A 97 -4.18 18.17 13.48
N ILE A 98 -4.22 18.30 12.15
CA ILE A 98 -4.34 19.60 11.48
C ILE A 98 -5.63 20.31 11.92
N ALA A 99 -6.77 19.61 11.93
CA ALA A 99 -8.05 20.17 12.34
C ALA A 99 -8.04 20.62 13.82
N ALA A 100 -7.36 19.89 14.70
CA ALA A 100 -7.21 20.25 16.11
C ALA A 100 -6.35 21.52 16.29
N VAL A 101 -5.24 21.62 15.55
CA VAL A 101 -4.36 22.81 15.56
C VAL A 101 -5.10 24.03 15.00
N VAL A 102 -5.82 23.88 13.90
CA VAL A 102 -6.60 24.95 13.28
C VAL A 102 -7.71 25.44 14.21
N ARG A 103 -8.46 24.53 14.84
CA ARG A 103 -9.51 24.90 15.81
C ARG A 103 -8.95 25.60 17.05
N ARG A 104 -7.78 25.20 17.53
CA ARG A 104 -7.08 25.92 18.63
C ARG A 104 -6.70 27.34 18.23
N ARG A 105 -6.34 27.58 16.97
CA ARG A 105 -5.89 28.89 16.49
C ARG A 105 -7.04 29.80 16.02
N TYR A 106 -8.17 29.21 15.61
CA TYR A 106 -9.35 29.88 15.07
C TYR A 106 -10.63 29.16 15.55
N PRO A 107 -11.22 29.59 16.68
CA PRO A 107 -12.40 28.94 17.27
C PRO A 107 -13.66 29.02 16.39
N ASP A 108 -13.84 30.13 15.66
CA ASP A 108 -15.05 30.41 14.86
C ASP A 108 -15.03 29.84 13.44
N ILE A 109 -14.14 28.88 13.16
CA ILE A 109 -14.07 28.27 11.83
C ILE A 109 -15.30 27.39 11.59
N SER A 110 -16.03 27.68 10.51
CA SER A 110 -17.16 26.87 10.04
C SER A 110 -16.72 25.44 9.66
N GLU A 111 -17.50 24.43 10.05
CA GLU A 111 -17.28 23.01 9.70
C GLU A 111 -17.07 22.77 8.19
N ARG A 112 -17.71 23.60 7.35
CA ARG A 112 -17.57 23.54 5.89
C ARG A 112 -16.13 23.77 5.44
N ARG A 113 -15.39 24.67 6.11
CA ARG A 113 -13.98 24.93 5.81
C ARG A 113 -13.08 23.78 6.26
N ILE A 114 -13.37 23.16 7.40
CA ILE A 114 -12.64 21.97 7.87
C ILE A 114 -12.82 20.81 6.90
N SER A 115 -14.04 20.56 6.43
CA SER A 115 -14.33 19.53 5.43
C SER A 115 -13.65 19.81 4.08
N THR A 116 -13.61 21.07 3.66
CA THR A 116 -12.88 21.47 2.44
C THR A 116 -11.37 21.19 2.55
N VAL A 117 -10.76 21.53 3.70
CA VAL A 117 -9.35 21.21 3.98
C VAL A 117 -9.11 19.70 4.04
N PHE A 118 -10.05 18.92 4.57
CA PHE A 118 -10.00 17.45 4.56
C PHE A 118 -9.91 16.90 3.12
N TRP A 119 -10.82 17.34 2.24
CA TRP A 119 -10.83 16.89 0.85
C TRP A 119 -9.61 17.38 0.07
N ILE A 120 -9.14 18.60 0.33
CA ILE A 120 -7.89 19.11 -0.27
C ILE A 120 -6.69 18.30 0.21
N CYS A 121 -6.59 17.97 1.50
CA CYS A 121 -5.51 17.11 2.02
C CYS A 121 -5.54 15.72 1.37
N TRP A 122 -6.73 15.15 1.16
CA TRP A 122 -6.88 13.89 0.43
C TRP A 122 -6.41 14.05 -1.02
N GLY A 123 -6.85 15.10 -1.72
CA GLY A 123 -6.42 15.42 -3.08
C GLY A 123 -4.91 15.57 -3.19
N VAL A 124 -4.29 16.36 -2.31
CA VAL A 124 -2.84 16.57 -2.25
C VAL A 124 -2.12 15.27 -1.90
N PHE A 125 -2.61 14.48 -0.95
CA PHE A 125 -2.01 13.19 -0.63
C PHE A 125 -1.96 12.27 -1.84
N TYR A 126 -3.04 12.12 -2.61
CA TYR A 126 -3.02 11.31 -3.83
C TYR A 126 -2.19 11.96 -4.95
N ALA A 127 -2.30 13.28 -5.12
CA ALA A 127 -1.55 14.04 -6.12
C ALA A 127 -0.04 14.09 -5.85
N VAL A 128 0.40 13.88 -4.62
CA VAL A 128 1.82 13.78 -4.22
C VAL A 128 2.27 12.32 -4.17
N PHE A 129 1.42 11.41 -3.66
CA PHE A 129 1.71 9.98 -3.58
C PHE A 129 1.96 9.38 -4.96
N ILE A 130 1.08 9.65 -5.94
CA ILE A 130 1.17 9.09 -7.30
C ILE A 130 2.48 9.50 -8.01
N PRO A 131 2.85 10.80 -8.09
CA PRO A 131 4.11 11.17 -8.70
C PRO A 131 5.33 10.85 -7.82
N LEU A 132 5.25 10.78 -6.49
CA LEU A 132 6.40 10.32 -5.68
C LEU A 132 6.71 8.82 -5.89
N THR A 133 5.71 7.97 -6.04
CA THR A 133 5.92 6.57 -6.46
C THR A 133 6.35 6.47 -7.92
N SER A 134 5.93 7.40 -8.79
CA SER A 134 6.37 7.44 -10.19
C SER A 134 7.75 8.07 -10.41
N ARG A 135 8.22 8.95 -9.52
CA ARG A 135 9.47 9.74 -9.66
C ARG A 135 10.65 9.20 -8.87
N ARG A 136 10.46 8.20 -8.00
CA ARG A 136 11.58 7.46 -7.36
C ARG A 136 12.18 6.37 -8.28
N HIS A 137 12.06 6.58 -9.59
CA HIS A 137 12.68 5.76 -10.63
C HIS A 137 13.86 6.51 -11.20
#